data_AF-A0A7L3ZR09-F1
#
_entry.id   AF-A0A7L3ZR09-F1
#
_cell.length_a   1.000
_cell.length_b   1.000
_cell.length_c   1.000
_cell.angle_alpha   90.00
_cell.angle_beta   90.00
_cell.angle_gamma   90.00
#
_symmetry.space_group_name_H-M   'P 1'
#
loop_
_entity.id
_entity.type
_entity.pdbx_description
1 polymer ?
#
loop_
_entity_poly.entity_id
_entity_poly.type
_entity_poly.pdbx_seq_one_letter_code
_entity_poly.pdbx_strand_id
1 'polypeptide(L)'
;AAFAISLLFHMTQTEVCPSSCNCKSLGEMKGLHIDCSSRKLTEVPALPVNTKRLYLQNNSLTSVPPGALDSLRSLEEVKIFDNPWNCDCHILYLKLWLEDVSAPSLANIRCATPAPLKKKPLSQLTGNELGICKRLLPIKCLQFFWRDLILIAGAITTLILVAWALKFSKKLVCQINLSQ
;
A
#
# COMPACT_ATOMS: atom_id res chain seq x y z
N ALA A 1 -11.99 -5.30 41.84
CA ALA A 1 -11.14 -4.09 41.76
C ALA A 1 -9.70 -4.58 41.65
N ALA A 2 -8.87 -4.22 40.68
CA ALA A 2 -8.95 -3.25 39.61
C ALA A 2 -8.22 -3.83 38.39
N PHE A 3 -8.69 -3.47 37.20
CA PHE A 3 -8.04 -3.74 35.93
C PHE A 3 -6.74 -2.94 35.83
N ALA A 4 -5.62 -3.59 35.50
CA ALA A 4 -4.42 -2.93 35.02
C ALA A 4 -4.26 -3.28 33.54
N ILE A 5 -4.51 -2.27 32.72
CA ILE A 5 -4.56 -2.27 31.27
C ILE A 5 -3.17 -2.57 30.72
N SER A 6 -3.04 -3.63 29.92
CA SER A 6 -1.89 -3.83 29.03
C SER A 6 -1.77 -2.60 28.13
N LEU A 7 -0.75 -1.79 28.38
CA LEU A 7 -0.39 -0.68 27.52
C LEU A 7 -0.11 -1.22 26.12
N LEU A 8 -0.98 -0.82 25.20
CA LEU A 8 -0.73 -0.85 23.77
C LEU A 8 0.62 -0.16 23.53
N PHE A 9 1.62 -0.91 23.09
CA PHE A 9 2.68 -0.34 22.27
C PHE A 9 2.04 0.05 20.93
N HIS A 10 1.23 1.11 20.92
CA HIS A 10 1.17 1.96 19.75
C HIS A 10 2.56 2.57 19.64
N MET A 11 3.41 1.94 18.82
CA MET A 11 4.67 2.52 18.38
C MET A 11 4.29 3.82 17.69
N THR A 12 4.35 4.93 18.43
CA THR A 12 4.37 6.25 17.85
C THR A 12 5.55 6.25 16.91
N GLN A 13 5.28 6.40 15.61
CA GLN A 13 6.31 6.51 14.59
C GLN A 13 7.02 7.85 14.86
N THR A 14 7.96 7.85 15.79
CA THR A 14 8.84 8.97 16.06
C THR A 14 9.60 9.22 14.77
N GLU A 15 9.22 10.25 14.02
CA GLU A 15 10.00 11.44 13.62
C GLU A 15 11.54 11.35 13.74
N VAL A 16 12.13 10.18 13.54
CA VAL A 16 13.56 9.95 13.67
C VAL A 16 14.14 9.91 12.27
N CYS A 17 15.03 10.86 12.00
CA CYS A 17 15.79 10.89 10.76
C CYS A 17 16.58 9.56 10.61
N PRO A 18 16.54 8.90 9.44
CA PRO A 18 17.38 7.73 9.21
C PRO A 18 18.85 8.08 9.42
N SER A 19 19.59 7.21 10.09
CA SER A 19 21.03 7.42 10.37
C SER A 19 21.89 7.59 9.10
N SER A 20 21.45 6.98 8.00
CA SER A 20 22.12 7.10 6.70
C SER A 20 21.80 8.40 5.96
N CYS A 21 20.90 9.24 6.48
CA CYS A 21 20.36 10.40 5.78
C CYS A 21 20.59 11.70 6.56
N ASN A 22 20.50 12.82 5.86
CA ASN A 22 20.50 14.14 6.45
C ASN A 22 19.09 14.74 6.40
N CYS A 23 18.53 15.13 7.54
CA CYS A 23 17.21 15.72 7.61
C CYS A 23 17.30 17.20 7.99
N LYS A 24 16.61 18.05 7.22
CA LYS A 24 16.51 19.48 7.48
C LYS A 24 15.04 19.85 7.63
N SER A 25 14.72 20.61 8.67
CA SER A 25 13.41 21.25 8.79
C SER A 25 13.28 22.35 7.73
N LEU A 26 12.14 22.38 7.03
CA LEU A 26 11.83 23.42 6.04
C LEU A 26 11.20 24.68 6.67
N GLY A 27 11.21 24.76 8.00
CA GLY A 27 10.57 25.79 8.80
C GLY A 27 9.50 25.19 9.72
N GLU A 28 9.10 25.96 10.73
CA GLU A 28 7.98 25.59 11.61
C GLU A 28 6.74 25.33 10.73
N MET A 29 6.22 24.10 10.80
CA MET A 29 5.05 23.60 10.04
C MET A 29 5.24 23.24 8.55
N LYS A 30 6.43 23.40 7.96
CA LYS A 30 6.67 23.09 6.53
C LYS A 30 7.20 21.67 6.26
N GLY A 31 7.31 20.83 7.29
CA GLY A 31 7.76 19.43 7.18
C GLY A 31 9.27 19.26 6.96
N LEU A 32 9.68 18.06 6.57
CA LEU A 32 11.10 17.66 6.49
C LEU A 32 11.61 17.53 5.04
N HIS A 33 12.81 18.03 4.81
CA HIS A 33 13.64 17.67 3.66
C HIS A 33 14.63 16.59 4.08
N ILE A 34 14.55 15.43 3.46
CA ILE A 34 15.38 14.25 3.75
C ILE A 34 16.28 13.98 2.55
N ASP A 35 17.58 14.10 2.78
CA ASP A 35 18.62 13.82 1.80
C ASP A 35 19.39 12.55 2.16
N CYS A 36 19.07 11.49 1.44
CA CYS A 36 19.72 10.18 1.48
C CYS A 36 20.57 9.92 0.22
N SER A 37 20.88 10.94 -0.57
CA SER A 37 21.58 10.76 -1.85
C SER A 37 23.05 10.41 -1.66
N SER A 38 23.60 9.59 -2.57
CA SER A 38 25.01 9.19 -2.55
C SER A 38 25.45 8.45 -1.28
N ARG A 39 24.57 7.63 -0.69
CA ARG A 39 24.79 6.90 0.57
C ARG A 39 25.02 5.39 0.39
N LYS A 40 25.10 4.91 -0.85
CA LYS A 40 25.25 3.48 -1.21
C LYS A 40 24.12 2.60 -0.65
N LEU A 41 22.93 3.18 -0.51
CA LEU A 41 21.77 2.46 0.01
C LEU A 41 21.36 1.34 -0.94
N THR A 42 21.14 0.15 -0.40
CA THR A 42 20.58 -1.01 -1.13
C THR A 42 19.08 -1.16 -0.90
N GLU A 43 18.55 -0.49 0.12
CA GLU A 43 17.13 -0.47 0.49
C GLU A 43 16.70 0.93 0.92
N VAL A 44 15.40 1.20 0.84
CA VAL A 44 14.82 2.47 1.30
C VAL A 44 14.71 2.44 2.84
N PRO A 45 15.28 3.41 3.56
CA PRO A 45 15.19 3.44 5.02
C PRO A 45 13.77 3.78 5.50
N ALA A 46 13.48 3.61 6.79
CA ALA A 46 12.21 4.04 7.37
C ALA A 46 12.10 5.58 7.37
N LEU A 47 11.12 6.13 6.65
CA LEU A 47 10.99 7.57 6.46
C LEU A 47 9.89 8.18 7.35
N PRO A 48 10.15 9.36 7.97
CA PRO A 48 9.13 10.16 8.67
C PRO A 48 7.93 10.53 7.77
N VAL A 49 6.73 10.50 8.35
CA VAL A 49 5.47 10.77 7.63
C VAL A 49 5.32 12.21 7.14
N ASN A 50 5.99 13.16 7.79
CA ASN A 50 5.97 14.60 7.46
C ASN A 50 7.04 15.00 6.42
N THR A 51 7.57 14.04 5.66
CA THR A 51 8.55 14.31 4.60
C THR A 51 7.90 15.06 3.45
N LYS A 52 8.48 16.23 3.10
CA LYS A 52 8.10 17.04 1.92
C LYS A 52 8.99 16.81 0.73
N ARG A 53 10.28 16.60 0.96
CA ARG A 53 11.27 16.41 -0.10
C ARG A 53 12.14 15.23 0.22
N LEU A 54 12.22 14.26 -0.68
CA LEU A 54 12.97 13.01 -0.48
C LEU A 54 13.98 12.80 -1.59
N TYR A 55 15.27 12.85 -1.27
CA TYR A 55 16.36 12.61 -2.22
C TYR A 55 17.03 11.27 -1.94
N LEU A 56 17.00 10.38 -2.93
CA LEU A 56 17.47 8.99 -2.90
C LEU A 56 18.32 8.65 -4.14
N GLN A 57 18.61 9.63 -5.00
CA GLN A 57 19.44 9.43 -6.19
C GLN A 57 20.89 9.04 -5.85
N ASN A 58 21.58 8.44 -6.81
CA ASN A 58 22.98 8.00 -6.68
C ASN A 58 23.19 6.95 -5.57
N ASN A 59 22.26 6.00 -5.45
CA ASN A 59 22.38 4.87 -4.51
C ASN A 59 22.52 3.54 -5.28
N SER A 60 22.33 2.42 -4.60
CA SER A 60 22.39 1.06 -5.16
C SER A 60 21.04 0.35 -5.05
N LEU A 61 19.95 1.12 -5.13
CA LEU A 61 18.59 0.59 -5.08
C LEU A 61 18.28 -0.15 -6.39
N THR A 62 17.76 -1.36 -6.27
CA THR A 62 17.35 -2.18 -7.42
C THR A 62 15.84 -2.26 -7.56
N SER A 63 15.11 -2.12 -6.45
CA SER A 63 13.65 -2.04 -6.39
C SER A 63 13.23 -1.29 -5.12
N VAL A 64 11.92 -1.00 -4.99
CA VAL A 64 11.34 -0.46 -3.75
C VAL A 64 10.24 -1.42 -3.29
N PRO A 65 10.28 -1.92 -2.05
CA PRO A 65 9.25 -2.80 -1.53
C PRO A 65 7.86 -2.13 -1.56
N PRO A 66 6.80 -2.88 -1.89
CA PRO A 66 5.44 -2.37 -1.80
C PRO A 66 5.13 -1.81 -0.40
N GLY A 67 4.52 -0.63 -0.35
CA GLY A 67 4.15 0.04 0.89
C GLY A 67 5.24 0.93 1.51
N ALA A 68 6.49 0.84 1.06
CA ALA A 68 7.60 1.55 1.69
C ALA A 68 7.48 3.09 1.64
N LEU A 69 6.73 3.62 0.67
CA LEU A 69 6.54 5.06 0.46
C LEU A 69 5.09 5.53 0.69
N ASP A 70 4.17 4.63 1.07
CA ASP A 70 2.73 4.92 1.15
C ASP A 70 2.37 5.88 2.29
N SER A 71 3.22 5.97 3.31
CA SER A 71 3.05 6.88 4.43
C SER A 71 3.37 8.35 4.07
N LEU A 72 4.06 8.59 2.96
CA LEU A 72 4.58 9.91 2.56
C LEU A 72 3.53 10.76 1.84
N ARG A 73 2.35 10.91 2.44
CA ARG A 73 1.19 11.59 1.82
C ARG A 73 1.38 13.09 1.57
N SER A 74 2.35 13.70 2.25
CA SER A 74 2.64 15.12 2.14
C SER A 74 3.79 15.44 1.18
N LEU A 75 4.35 14.43 0.49
CA LEU A 75 5.53 14.58 -0.36
C LEU A 75 5.26 15.48 -1.57
N GLU A 76 6.15 16.42 -1.81
CA GLU A 76 6.07 17.40 -2.90
C GLU A 76 7.14 17.15 -3.97
N GLU A 77 8.33 16.68 -3.55
CA GLU A 77 9.44 16.39 -4.45
C GLU A 77 10.11 15.07 -4.08
N VAL A 78 10.38 14.26 -5.08
CA VAL A 78 11.17 13.03 -4.95
C VAL A 78 12.25 13.02 -6.01
N LYS A 79 13.47 12.59 -5.64
CA LYS A 79 14.56 12.33 -6.59
C LYS A 79 15.08 10.93 -6.33
N ILE A 80 14.96 10.04 -7.31
CA ILE A 80 15.29 8.62 -7.14
C ILE A 80 16.04 8.05 -8.36
N PHE A 81 16.39 8.91 -9.32
CA PHE A 81 17.15 8.54 -10.52
C PHE A 81 18.58 8.08 -10.16
N ASP A 82 19.36 7.63 -11.15
CA ASP A 82 20.73 7.14 -10.95
C ASP A 82 20.85 6.06 -9.86
N ASN A 83 19.97 5.07 -9.96
CA ASN A 83 20.00 3.82 -9.19
C ASN A 83 19.97 2.64 -10.17
N PRO A 84 20.58 1.48 -9.84
CA PRO A 84 20.63 0.31 -10.71
C PRO A 84 19.29 -0.46 -10.75
N TRP A 85 18.23 0.20 -11.22
CA TRP A 85 16.86 -0.34 -11.21
C TRP A 85 16.74 -1.64 -11.99
N ASN A 86 16.19 -2.66 -11.32
CA ASN A 86 15.80 -3.92 -11.93
C ASN A 86 14.35 -3.84 -12.37
N CYS A 87 14.14 -3.67 -13.68
CA CYS A 87 12.82 -3.52 -14.28
C CYS A 87 12.15 -4.86 -14.59
N ASP A 88 12.07 -5.71 -13.57
CA ASP A 88 11.23 -6.91 -13.57
C ASP A 88 9.87 -6.59 -12.92
N CYS A 89 9.16 -7.61 -12.42
CA CYS A 89 7.87 -7.36 -11.80
C CYS A 89 7.92 -6.56 -10.49
N HIS A 90 9.03 -6.64 -9.75
CA HIS A 90 9.14 -6.00 -8.43
C HIS A 90 9.23 -4.48 -8.53
N ILE A 91 9.59 -3.91 -9.69
CA ILE A 91 9.60 -2.46 -9.90
C ILE A 91 8.19 -1.87 -10.03
N LEU A 92 7.16 -2.71 -10.23
CA LEU A 92 5.81 -2.26 -10.56
C LEU A 92 5.24 -1.31 -9.49
N TYR A 93 5.51 -1.58 -8.22
CA TYR A 93 5.12 -0.68 -7.12
C TYR A 93 5.68 0.73 -7.31
N LEU A 94 6.99 0.84 -7.49
CA LEU A 94 7.67 2.13 -7.66
C LEU A 94 7.15 2.87 -8.89
N LYS A 95 6.94 2.14 -10.00
CA LYS A 95 6.39 2.70 -11.23
C LYS A 95 5.02 3.34 -10.97
N LEU A 96 4.08 2.58 -10.41
CA LEU A 96 2.71 3.05 -10.14
C LEU A 96 2.69 4.19 -9.11
N TRP A 97 3.50 4.10 -8.07
CA TRP A 97 3.60 5.14 -7.05
C TRP A 97 4.11 6.46 -7.64
N LEU A 98 5.12 6.42 -8.53
CA LEU A 98 5.63 7.62 -9.20
C LEU A 98 4.68 8.16 -10.28
N GLU A 99 3.89 7.31 -10.94
CA GLU A 99 2.83 7.77 -11.86
C GLU A 99 1.82 8.67 -11.13
N ASP A 100 1.50 8.35 -9.87
CA ASP A 100 0.57 9.13 -9.04
C ASP A 100 1.24 10.36 -8.39
N VAL A 101 2.46 10.19 -7.87
CA VAL A 101 3.12 11.21 -7.04
C VAL A 101 3.98 12.18 -7.86
N SER A 102 4.72 11.70 -8.87
CA SER A 102 5.69 12.53 -9.59
C SER A 102 6.06 11.97 -10.97
N ALA A 103 5.24 12.27 -11.97
CA ALA A 103 5.53 11.97 -13.38
C ALA A 103 6.90 12.50 -13.87
N PRO A 104 7.38 13.70 -13.47
CA PRO A 104 8.73 14.17 -13.83
C PRO A 104 9.85 13.24 -13.31
N SER A 105 9.69 12.72 -12.09
CA SER A 105 10.69 11.82 -11.49
C SER A 105 10.70 10.47 -12.17
N LEU A 106 9.51 9.95 -12.54
CA LEU A 106 9.38 8.73 -13.32
C LEU A 106 10.11 8.80 -14.67
N ALA A 107 10.03 9.95 -15.35
CA ALA A 107 10.66 10.15 -16.65
C ALA A 107 12.20 10.04 -16.61
N ASN A 108 12.81 10.28 -15.45
CA ASN A 108 14.26 10.23 -15.25
C ASN A 108 14.78 8.83 -14.87
N ILE A 109 13.90 7.86 -14.63
CA ILE A 109 14.29 6.50 -14.25
C ILE A 109 14.62 5.68 -15.49
N ARG A 110 15.79 5.04 -15.49
CA ARG A 110 16.23 4.10 -16.52
C ARG A 110 16.54 2.74 -15.90
N CYS A 111 16.22 1.69 -16.62
CA CYS A 111 16.48 0.33 -16.20
C CYS A 111 17.97 -0.01 -16.32
N ALA A 112 18.54 -0.64 -15.30
CA ALA A 112 19.87 -1.24 -15.36
C ALA A 112 19.80 -2.72 -15.76
N THR A 113 18.80 -3.43 -15.26
CA THR A 113 18.50 -4.82 -15.56
C THR A 113 17.00 -5.01 -15.84
N PRO A 114 16.58 -6.12 -16.46
CA PRO A 114 17.40 -7.12 -17.16
C PRO A 114 18.03 -6.55 -18.45
N ALA A 115 18.99 -7.28 -19.04
CA ALA A 115 19.72 -6.87 -20.24
C ALA A 115 18.86 -6.30 -21.40
N PRO A 116 17.70 -6.89 -21.79
CA PRO A 116 16.88 -6.35 -22.89
C PRO A 116 16.23 -5.00 -22.58
N LEU A 117 16.11 -4.63 -21.30
CA LEU A 117 15.51 -3.36 -20.87
C LEU A 117 16.57 -2.33 -20.49
N LYS A 118 17.86 -2.68 -20.50
CA LYS A 118 18.95 -1.79 -20.07
C LYS A 118 18.89 -0.44 -20.81
N LYS A 119 18.99 0.65 -20.05
CA LYS A 119 18.85 2.06 -20.46
C LYS A 119 17.46 2.50 -20.95
N LYS A 120 16.49 1.59 -21.10
CA LYS A 120 15.10 1.97 -21.41
C LYS A 120 14.52 2.77 -20.24
N PRO A 121 13.76 3.83 -20.52
CA PRO A 121 13.09 4.60 -19.47
C PRO A 121 11.91 3.80 -18.90
N LEU A 122 11.77 3.80 -17.57
CA LEU A 122 10.70 3.06 -16.89
C LEU A 122 9.30 3.56 -17.27
N SER A 123 9.16 4.86 -17.58
CA SER A 123 7.90 5.46 -18.02
C SER A 123 7.33 4.84 -19.31
N GLN A 124 8.18 4.28 -20.17
CA GLN A 124 7.77 3.69 -21.45
C GLN A 124 7.48 2.19 -21.37
N LEU A 125 7.77 1.55 -20.23
CA LEU A 125 7.57 0.11 -20.09
C LEU A 125 6.10 -0.23 -19.85
N THR A 126 5.60 -1.19 -20.63
CA THR A 126 4.26 -1.75 -20.51
C THR A 126 4.28 -3.05 -19.71
N GLY A 127 3.11 -3.47 -19.20
CA GLY A 127 3.02 -4.62 -18.28
C GLY A 127 3.53 -5.96 -18.85
N ASN A 128 3.58 -6.11 -20.17
CA ASN A 128 4.18 -7.27 -20.85
C ASN A 128 5.72 -7.24 -20.85
N GLU A 129 6.37 -6.06 -20.86
CA GLU A 129 7.84 -5.94 -20.80
C GLU A 129 8.38 -6.15 -19.37
N LEU A 130 7.58 -5.81 -18.35
CA LEU A 130 7.90 -5.98 -16.92
C LEU A 130 7.81 -7.45 -16.44
N GLY A 131 7.65 -8.40 -17.36
CA GLY A 131 7.43 -9.82 -17.07
C GLY A 131 5.99 -10.14 -16.65
N ILE A 132 5.72 -11.41 -16.33
CA ILE A 132 4.39 -11.84 -15.86
C ILE A 132 4.20 -11.33 -14.42
N CYS A 133 3.72 -10.10 -14.30
CA CYS A 133 3.31 -9.60 -13.01
C CYS A 133 1.99 -10.22 -12.57
N LYS A 134 2.02 -10.97 -11.46
CA LYS A 134 0.84 -11.05 -10.61
C LYS A 134 0.62 -9.65 -10.09
N ARG A 135 -0.25 -8.91 -10.78
CA ARG A 135 -0.77 -7.65 -10.26
C ARG A 135 -1.32 -8.01 -8.89
N LEU A 136 -0.62 -7.66 -7.80
CA LEU A 136 -1.28 -7.34 -6.54
C LEU A 136 -2.08 -6.07 -6.83
N LEU A 137 -3.07 -6.25 -7.68
CA LEU A 137 -4.13 -5.30 -7.83
C LEU A 137 -4.69 -5.24 -6.41
N PRO A 138 -4.74 -4.07 -5.76
CA PRO A 138 -5.58 -3.95 -4.58
C PRO A 138 -6.91 -4.57 -4.98
N ILE A 139 -7.43 -5.49 -4.15
CA ILE A 139 -8.72 -6.19 -4.37
C ILE A 139 -9.62 -5.18 -5.04
N LYS A 140 -9.98 -5.39 -6.32
CA LYS A 140 -10.74 -4.37 -7.08
C LYS A 140 -11.88 -3.94 -6.16
N CYS A 141 -12.19 -2.65 -6.05
CA CYS A 141 -13.35 -2.22 -5.25
C CYS A 141 -14.57 -3.07 -5.60
N LEU A 142 -14.73 -3.40 -6.88
CA LEU A 142 -15.73 -4.34 -7.38
C LEU A 142 -15.69 -5.71 -6.69
N GLN A 143 -14.52 -6.35 -6.53
CA GLN A 143 -14.38 -7.64 -5.87
C GLN A 143 -14.62 -7.58 -4.35
N PHE A 144 -14.32 -6.45 -3.71
CA PHE A 144 -14.74 -6.17 -2.33
C PHE A 144 -16.27 -6.06 -2.24
N PHE A 145 -16.89 -5.26 -3.13
CA PHE A 145 -18.34 -5.12 -3.22
C PHE A 145 -19.07 -6.45 -3.48
N TRP A 146 -18.60 -7.29 -4.40
CA TRP A 146 -19.25 -8.59 -4.67
C TRP A 146 -19.13 -9.55 -3.49
N ARG A 147 -17.98 -9.57 -2.81
CA ARG A 147 -17.79 -10.42 -1.63
C ARG A 147 -18.74 -10.00 -0.52
N ASP A 148 -18.85 -8.70 -0.25
CA ASP A 148 -19.75 -8.18 0.76
C ASP A 148 -21.22 -8.39 0.37
N LEU A 149 -21.57 -8.26 -0.91
CA LEU A 149 -22.93 -8.54 -1.41
C LEU A 149 -23.31 -10.02 -1.24
N ILE A 150 -22.39 -10.94 -1.50
CA ILE A 150 -22.60 -12.38 -1.28
C ILE A 150 -22.82 -12.66 0.22
N LEU A 151 -22.02 -12.05 1.10
CA LEU A 151 -22.17 -12.20 2.55
C LEU A 151 -23.51 -11.64 3.06
N ILE A 152 -23.91 -10.47 2.56
CA ILE A 152 -25.21 -9.84 2.88
C ILE A 152 -26.36 -10.73 2.39
N ALA A 153 -26.31 -11.23 1.17
CA ALA A 153 -27.34 -12.12 0.62
C ALA A 153 -27.45 -13.43 1.43
N GLY A 154 -26.31 -14.00 1.86
CA GLY A 154 -26.29 -15.16 2.75
C GLY A 154 -26.95 -14.88 4.10
N ALA A 155 -26.63 -13.73 4.72
CA ALA A 155 -27.27 -13.33 5.99
C ALA A 155 -28.79 -13.14 5.85
N ILE A 156 -29.24 -12.51 4.76
CA ILE A 156 -30.67 -12.30 4.50
C ILE A 156 -31.40 -13.63 4.29
N THR A 157 -30.84 -14.55 3.50
CA THR A 157 -31.46 -15.86 3.24
C THR A 157 -31.58 -16.69 4.52
N THR A 158 -30.56 -16.70 5.38
CA THR A 158 -30.62 -17.38 6.69
C THR A 158 -31.69 -16.81 7.60
N LEU A 159 -31.82 -15.47 7.70
CA LEU A 159 -32.88 -14.83 8.50
C LEU A 159 -34.28 -15.16 7.99
N ILE A 160 -34.47 -15.19 6.67
CA ILE A 160 -35.75 -15.57 6.06
C ILE A 160 -36.11 -17.02 6.41
N LEU A 161 -35.15 -17.95 6.31
CA LEU A 161 -35.37 -19.36 6.66
C LEU A 161 -35.71 -19.53 8.14
N VAL A 162 -35.04 -18.80 9.03
CA VAL A 162 -35.35 -18.80 10.47
C VAL A 162 -36.76 -18.27 10.73
N ALA A 163 -37.15 -17.16 10.09
CA ALA A 163 -38.50 -16.61 10.23
C ALA A 163 -39.57 -17.58 9.72
N TRP A 164 -39.31 -18.24 8.60
CA TRP A 164 -40.17 -19.29 8.05
C TRP A 164 -40.31 -20.47 9.02
N ALA A 165 -39.21 -20.96 9.58
CA ALA A 165 -39.20 -22.05 10.55
C ALA A 165 -39.99 -21.68 11.82
N LEU A 166 -39.80 -20.47 12.35
CA LEU A 166 -40.55 -19.97 13.50
C LEU A 166 -42.05 -19.83 13.21
N LYS A 167 -42.41 -19.33 12.02
CA LYS A 167 -43.81 -19.22 11.59
C LYS A 167 -44.46 -20.60 11.44
N PHE A 168 -43.74 -21.56 10.87
CA PHE A 168 -44.19 -22.93 10.72
C PHE A 168 -44.35 -23.62 12.08
N SER A 169 -43.37 -23.46 12.98
CA SER A 169 -43.44 -23.96 14.36
C SER A 169 -44.65 -23.40 15.11
N LYS A 170 -44.89 -22.09 15.06
CA LYS A 170 -46.08 -21.45 15.66
C LYS A 170 -47.39 -21.97 15.05
N LYS A 171 -47.44 -22.18 13.73
CA LYS A 171 -48.62 -22.74 13.05
C LYS A 171 -48.91 -24.16 13.53
N LEU A 172 -47.87 -24.99 13.71
CA LEU A 172 -47.99 -26.36 14.19
C LEU A 172 -48.50 -26.40 15.64
N VAL A 173 -47.95 -25.55 16.52
CA VAL A 173 -48.42 -25.43 17.92
C VAL A 173 -49.89 -24.98 17.99
N CYS A 174 -50.30 -24.03 17.16
CA CYS A 174 -51.69 -23.57 17.12
C CYS A 174 -52.66 -24.67 16.66
N GLN A 175 -52.27 -25.49 15.69
CA GLN A 175 -53.09 -26.61 15.21
C GLN A 175 -53.24 -27.72 16.26
N ILE A 176 -52.17 -28.02 17.03
CA ILE A 176 -52.22 -29.02 18.11
C ILE A 176 -53.19 -28.57 19.21
N ASN A 177 -53.15 -27.30 19.64
CA ASN A 177 -54.05 -26.75 20.67
C ASN A 177 -55.53 -26.68 20.26
N LEU A 178 -55.85 -26.73 18.96
CA LEU A 178 -57.23 -26.79 18.46
C LEU A 178 -57.77 -28.23 18.35
N SER A 179 -56.90 -29.23 18.44
CA SER A 179 -57.23 -30.66 18.32
C SER A 179 -57.35 -31.39 19.65
N GLN A 180 -57.11 -30.69 20.77
CA GLN A 180 -57.36 -31.13 22.14
C GLN A 180 -58.59 -30.41 22.70
#